data_AF-A0A9E1US01-F1
#
_entry.id   AF-A0A9E1US01-F1
#
_cell.length_a   1.000
_cell.length_b   1.000
_cell.length_c   1.000
_cell.angle_alpha   90.00
_cell.angle_beta   90.00
_cell.angle_gamma   90.00
#
_symmetry.space_group_name_H-M   'P 1'
#
loop_
_entity.id
_entity.type
_entity.pdbx_description
1 polymer ?
#
loop_
_entity_poly.entity_id
_entity_poly.type
_entity_poly.pdbx_seq_one_letter_code
_entity_poly.pdbx_strand_id
1 'polypeptide(L)'
;MMNPRGMLLFFLGVLPVTFAQQSDFSKLKRFSILPDMMTHEIGFSYQGHMDFGEDGDKVTKAKSGIRVLENGKELGPRAALHADIRVKGKGRYSHWVRQTLYFSASDNSDPRTNGRKYEVVSVNPESALGGLKEIGGEPMKHVEVVTSSAHEYAVTLGGALDMDNTMTRSHGNITVAFQPNLQLTIANTGDSPVRWPKLVANGRRDWSTYDALLADFTRGAKNDQEKALFIWETMRQNRYHCLPLYPDDEFHDPVRMFNSYGLELCDDMGNCGCSIFKKAGLGKPKYKLDPTVYALYGHVQCEAVVNNQLQFLDIDQDVFYLDRESDHPVSGSAIARDHDLARGARRLDEVLRRAVVEHRQ
;
A
#
# COMPACT_ATOMS: atom_id res chain seq x y z
N MET A 1 61.73 56.65 -39.57
CA MET A 1 60.32 56.22 -39.59
C MET A 1 60.22 54.84 -38.96
N MET A 2 59.20 54.64 -38.12
CA MET A 2 59.05 53.62 -37.08
C MET A 2 59.16 52.16 -37.54
N ASN A 3 59.73 51.31 -36.68
CA ASN A 3 59.49 49.85 -36.65
C ASN A 3 59.47 49.41 -35.17
N PRO A 4 58.41 48.73 -34.66
CA PRO A 4 58.22 48.51 -33.22
C PRO A 4 58.88 47.21 -32.74
N ARG A 5 59.34 47.23 -31.49
CA ARG A 5 59.76 46.04 -30.74
C ARG A 5 58.52 45.26 -30.30
N GLY A 6 58.40 44.01 -30.72
CA GLY A 6 57.38 43.07 -30.24
C GLY A 6 57.65 42.66 -28.79
N MET A 7 56.63 42.80 -27.94
CA MET A 7 56.60 42.31 -26.55
C MET A 7 55.79 41.01 -26.54
N LEU A 8 56.45 39.90 -26.21
CA LEU A 8 55.82 38.58 -26.09
C LEU A 8 55.25 38.46 -24.66
N LEU A 9 53.93 38.56 -24.51
CA LEU A 9 53.23 38.25 -23.26
C LEU A 9 52.85 36.76 -23.24
N PHE A 10 53.44 35.99 -22.32
CA PHE A 10 52.96 34.66 -21.97
C PHE A 10 51.72 34.80 -21.08
N PHE A 11 50.55 34.39 -21.57
CA PHE A 11 49.37 34.16 -20.73
C PHE A 11 49.38 32.70 -20.26
N LEU A 12 49.75 32.48 -18.99
CA LEU A 12 49.45 31.26 -18.25
C LEU A 12 47.96 31.26 -17.93
N GLY A 13 47.17 30.58 -18.76
CA GLY A 13 45.75 30.33 -18.49
C GLY A 13 45.59 29.27 -17.41
N VAL A 14 45.26 29.68 -16.18
CA VAL A 14 44.76 28.78 -15.14
C VAL A 14 43.30 28.48 -15.45
N LEU A 15 43.00 27.23 -15.82
CA LEU A 15 41.62 26.73 -15.90
C LEU A 15 41.02 26.65 -14.50
N PRO A 16 39.87 27.28 -14.21
CA PRO A 16 39.22 27.13 -12.93
C PRO A 16 38.64 25.71 -12.82
N VAL A 17 39.16 24.95 -11.86
CA VAL A 17 38.52 23.70 -11.39
C VAL A 17 37.27 24.12 -10.62
N THR A 18 36.10 23.99 -11.22
CA THR A 18 34.82 24.11 -10.53
C THR A 18 34.61 22.86 -9.69
N PHE A 19 34.86 22.97 -8.38
CA PHE A 19 34.34 22.00 -7.42
C PHE A 19 32.82 22.11 -7.43
N ALA A 20 32.11 21.05 -7.82
CA ALA A 20 30.68 20.94 -7.61
C ALA A 20 30.43 21.02 -6.10
N GLN A 21 29.78 22.11 -5.66
CA GLN A 21 29.40 22.32 -4.27
C GLN A 21 28.41 21.22 -3.91
N GLN A 22 28.86 20.23 -3.15
CA GLN A 22 28.01 19.14 -2.67
C GLN A 22 26.99 19.76 -1.71
N SER A 23 25.70 19.62 -2.03
CA SER A 23 24.62 20.13 -1.19
C SER A 23 24.67 19.45 0.19
N ASP A 24 24.59 20.26 1.26
CA ASP A 24 24.51 19.74 2.63
C ASP A 24 23.09 19.23 2.91
N PHE A 25 22.92 17.91 2.87
CA PHE A 25 21.67 17.21 3.20
C PHE A 25 21.63 16.73 4.66
N SER A 26 22.52 17.19 5.54
CA SER A 26 22.56 16.73 6.94
C SER A 26 21.28 17.04 7.72
N LYS A 27 20.54 18.09 7.34
CA LYS A 27 19.32 18.54 8.01
C LYS A 27 18.02 17.92 7.46
N LEU A 28 18.08 17.19 6.35
CA LEU A 28 16.90 16.56 5.75
C LEU A 28 16.75 15.12 6.26
N LYS A 29 15.51 14.72 6.52
CA LYS A 29 15.18 13.33 6.88
C LYS A 29 15.50 12.41 5.70
N ARG A 30 16.22 11.32 5.97
CA ARG A 30 16.68 10.35 4.97
C ARG A 30 15.88 9.07 5.07
N PHE A 31 15.52 8.51 3.91
CA PHE A 31 14.78 7.25 3.82
C PHE A 31 15.59 6.24 3.03
N SER A 32 15.72 5.02 3.55
CA SER A 32 16.52 3.99 2.89
C SER A 32 15.74 3.32 1.78
N ILE A 33 16.37 3.11 0.63
CA ILE A 33 15.89 2.18 -0.39
C ILE A 33 16.52 0.84 -0.05
N LEU A 34 15.73 -0.12 0.41
CA LEU A 34 16.21 -1.44 0.79
C LEU A 34 16.43 -2.34 -0.45
N PRO A 35 17.28 -3.37 -0.39
CA PRO A 35 17.56 -4.23 -1.55
C PRO A 35 16.32 -4.93 -2.14
N ASP A 36 15.33 -5.28 -1.33
CA ASP A 36 14.04 -5.85 -1.72
C ASP A 36 13.13 -4.84 -2.46
N MET A 37 13.34 -3.55 -2.23
CA MET A 37 12.70 -2.46 -2.98
C MET A 37 13.36 -2.22 -4.34
N MET A 38 14.44 -2.93 -4.68
CA MET A 38 15.19 -2.73 -5.92
C MET A 38 15.01 -3.88 -6.91
N THR A 39 14.57 -3.58 -8.13
CA THR A 39 14.57 -4.54 -9.23
C THR A 39 15.64 -4.17 -10.26
N HIS A 40 16.38 -5.17 -10.74
CA HIS A 40 17.24 -4.96 -11.90
C HIS A 40 16.34 -4.77 -13.13
N GLU A 41 16.62 -3.73 -13.92
CA GLU A 41 15.87 -3.45 -15.13
C GLU A 41 16.65 -3.92 -16.36
N ILE A 42 17.61 -3.13 -16.83
CA ILE A 42 18.54 -3.54 -17.90
C ILE A 42 19.84 -2.75 -17.83
N GLY A 43 20.96 -3.39 -18.22
CA GLY A 43 22.28 -2.76 -18.19
C GLY A 43 22.64 -2.35 -16.76
N PHE A 44 23.08 -1.10 -16.58
CA PHE A 44 23.40 -0.55 -15.26
C PHE A 44 22.20 0.02 -14.50
N SER A 45 20.98 -0.08 -15.08
CA SER A 45 19.76 0.49 -14.52
C SER A 45 19.07 -0.45 -13.54
N TYR A 46 18.73 0.11 -12.39
CA TYR A 46 17.88 -0.50 -11.36
C TYR A 46 16.68 0.41 -11.10
N GLN A 47 15.57 -0.19 -10.73
CA GLN A 47 14.38 0.52 -10.27
C GLN A 47 14.26 0.39 -8.76
N GLY A 48 14.16 1.51 -8.05
CA GLY A 48 13.71 1.56 -6.66
C GLY A 48 12.20 1.79 -6.59
N HIS A 49 11.51 0.98 -5.80
CA HIS A 49 10.04 0.98 -5.65
C HIS A 49 9.65 1.35 -4.22
N MET A 50 9.16 2.58 -4.04
CA MET A 50 8.58 3.07 -2.80
C MET A 50 7.81 4.37 -3.09
N ASP A 51 6.96 4.83 -2.17
CA ASP A 51 6.38 6.17 -2.31
C ASP A 51 7.46 7.25 -2.04
N PHE A 52 7.87 7.96 -3.10
CA PHE A 52 8.83 9.06 -3.02
C PHE A 52 8.16 10.38 -2.59
N GLY A 53 6.86 10.40 -2.29
CA GLY A 53 6.20 11.52 -1.61
C GLY A 53 5.81 12.70 -2.50
N GLU A 54 6.25 12.73 -3.76
CA GLU A 54 5.99 13.81 -4.72
C GLU A 54 5.98 13.28 -6.16
N ASP A 55 5.57 14.12 -7.10
CA ASP A 55 5.60 13.76 -8.52
C ASP A 55 7.03 13.69 -9.09
N GLY A 56 7.22 12.73 -9.99
CA GLY A 56 8.49 12.51 -10.69
C GLY A 56 8.73 13.45 -11.86
N ASP A 57 9.91 13.32 -12.46
CA ASP A 57 10.43 14.05 -13.62
C ASP A 57 9.53 13.93 -14.86
N LYS A 58 8.72 12.86 -14.99
CA LYS A 58 7.71 12.71 -16.04
C LYS A 58 6.66 13.81 -15.99
N VAL A 59 6.15 14.12 -14.80
CA VAL A 59 5.08 15.10 -14.59
C VAL A 59 5.67 16.49 -14.38
N THR A 60 6.73 16.58 -13.56
CA THR A 60 7.37 17.86 -13.20
C THR A 60 8.28 18.44 -14.29
N LYS A 61 8.48 17.72 -15.39
CA LYS A 61 9.39 18.07 -16.50
C LYS A 61 10.84 18.28 -16.00
N ALA A 62 11.41 17.24 -15.42
CA ALA A 62 12.79 17.20 -14.87
C ALA A 62 13.04 18.10 -13.63
N LYS A 63 11.97 18.45 -12.89
CA LYS A 63 12.05 19.35 -11.72
C LYS A 63 11.80 18.64 -10.39
N SER A 64 11.89 17.31 -10.32
CA SER A 64 11.64 16.61 -9.06
C SER A 64 12.61 17.03 -7.94
N GLY A 65 12.09 17.13 -6.71
CA GLY A 65 12.85 17.45 -5.50
C GLY A 65 13.68 16.30 -4.94
N ILE A 66 13.52 15.08 -5.45
CA ILE A 66 14.23 13.90 -4.94
C ILE A 66 15.74 13.99 -5.21
N ARG A 67 16.51 13.56 -4.20
CA ARG A 67 17.96 13.39 -4.23
C ARG A 67 18.30 12.00 -3.74
N VAL A 68 19.13 11.30 -4.50
CA VAL A 68 19.56 9.93 -4.18
C VAL A 68 20.98 9.99 -3.61
N LEU A 69 21.20 9.32 -2.50
CA LEU A 69 22.48 9.24 -1.81
C LEU A 69 22.98 7.80 -1.82
N GLU A 70 24.28 7.61 -2.05
CA GLU A 70 25.01 6.37 -1.85
C GLU A 70 26.04 6.60 -0.74
N ASN A 71 25.92 5.88 0.37
CA ASN A 71 26.71 6.09 1.60
C ASN A 71 26.71 7.56 2.05
N GLY A 72 25.56 8.23 1.94
CA GLY A 72 25.38 9.65 2.28
C GLY A 72 25.94 10.64 1.26
N LYS A 73 26.58 10.19 0.18
CA LYS A 73 27.07 11.03 -0.92
C LYS A 73 26.03 11.08 -2.04
N GLU A 74 25.74 12.26 -2.57
CA GLU A 74 24.77 12.40 -3.65
C GLU A 74 25.24 11.68 -4.91
N LEU A 75 24.34 10.87 -5.49
CA LEU A 75 24.48 10.32 -6.82
C LEU A 75 24.10 11.38 -7.86
N GLY A 76 24.54 11.17 -9.09
CA GLY A 76 24.09 11.96 -10.23
C GLY A 76 24.84 11.59 -11.51
N PRO A 77 24.54 12.23 -12.65
CA PRO A 77 23.52 13.27 -12.86
C PRO A 77 22.07 12.88 -12.55
N ARG A 78 21.28 13.84 -12.03
CA ARG A 78 19.83 13.69 -11.81
C ARG A 78 19.02 13.98 -13.07
N ALA A 79 17.74 13.58 -13.08
CA ALA A 79 16.83 13.71 -14.22
C ALA A 79 17.44 13.17 -15.53
N ALA A 80 18.23 12.11 -15.41
CA ALA A 80 18.92 11.50 -16.54
C ALA A 80 17.94 10.75 -17.46
N LEU A 81 18.22 10.75 -18.77
CA LEU A 81 17.49 9.88 -19.68
C LEU A 81 17.68 8.42 -19.27
N HIS A 82 16.61 7.60 -19.28
CA HIS A 82 16.71 6.20 -18.89
C HIS A 82 17.72 5.42 -19.75
N ALA A 83 17.84 5.76 -21.04
CA ALA A 83 18.87 5.21 -21.92
C ALA A 83 20.30 5.47 -21.39
N ASP A 84 20.56 6.66 -20.84
CA ASP A 84 21.86 7.00 -20.26
C ASP A 84 22.11 6.27 -18.93
N ILE A 85 21.07 6.04 -18.13
CA ILE A 85 21.18 5.23 -16.91
C ILE A 85 21.58 3.81 -17.28
N ARG A 86 20.88 3.20 -18.25
CA ARG A 86 21.13 1.82 -18.71
C ARG A 86 22.53 1.62 -19.29
N VAL A 87 22.98 2.56 -20.13
CA VAL A 87 24.22 2.42 -20.91
C VAL A 87 25.43 2.97 -20.18
N LYS A 88 25.31 4.13 -19.54
CA LYS A 88 26.45 4.82 -18.90
C LYS A 88 26.51 4.56 -17.40
N GLY A 89 25.35 4.45 -16.75
CA GLY A 89 25.23 4.33 -15.30
C GLY A 89 25.97 5.45 -14.56
N LYS A 90 26.85 5.07 -13.63
CA LYS A 90 27.76 5.92 -12.84
C LYS A 90 27.02 6.94 -11.99
N GLY A 91 26.05 6.47 -11.20
CA GLY A 91 25.26 7.31 -10.31
C GLY A 91 24.13 8.07 -10.99
N ARG A 92 23.91 7.91 -12.30
CA ARG A 92 22.77 8.57 -12.98
C ARG A 92 21.46 8.07 -12.42
N TYR A 93 20.50 8.98 -12.25
CA TYR A 93 19.15 8.63 -11.83
C TYR A 93 18.07 9.54 -12.41
N SER A 94 16.83 9.04 -12.39
CA SER A 94 15.60 9.71 -12.80
C SER A 94 14.49 9.25 -11.86
N HIS A 95 13.94 10.16 -11.06
CA HIS A 95 12.72 9.87 -10.32
C HIS A 95 11.57 10.01 -11.31
N TRP A 96 11.13 8.91 -11.92
CA TRP A 96 10.29 8.97 -13.13
C TRP A 96 8.85 9.34 -12.80
N VAL A 97 8.25 8.59 -11.88
CA VAL A 97 6.89 8.76 -11.35
C VAL A 97 6.96 8.58 -9.83
N ARG A 98 5.92 8.99 -9.11
CA ARG A 98 5.86 9.01 -7.63
C ARG A 98 6.38 7.74 -6.94
N GLN A 99 6.25 6.58 -7.57
CA GLN A 99 6.61 5.29 -7.00
C GLN A 99 7.88 4.64 -7.58
N THR A 100 8.50 5.23 -8.61
CA THR A 100 9.57 4.57 -9.36
C THR A 100 10.75 5.50 -9.61
N LEU A 101 11.90 5.11 -9.06
CA LEU A 101 13.20 5.72 -9.30
C LEU A 101 14.03 4.81 -10.20
N TYR A 102 14.48 5.31 -11.34
CA TYR A 102 15.53 4.65 -12.13
C TYR A 102 16.87 5.17 -11.65
N PHE A 103 17.82 4.29 -11.33
CA PHE A 103 19.16 4.70 -10.89
C PHE A 103 20.23 3.65 -11.18
N SER A 104 21.48 4.02 -10.94
CA SER A 104 22.65 3.15 -11.03
C SER A 104 23.59 3.44 -9.87
N ALA A 105 24.35 2.45 -9.40
CA ALA A 105 25.43 2.68 -8.44
C ALA A 105 26.52 3.59 -9.04
N SER A 106 27.28 4.28 -8.18
CA SER A 106 28.32 5.23 -8.64
C SER A 106 29.42 4.58 -9.48
N ASP A 107 29.68 3.29 -9.27
CA ASP A 107 30.68 2.48 -9.97
C ASP A 107 30.05 1.36 -10.84
N ASN A 108 28.73 1.40 -11.06
CA ASN A 108 27.97 0.40 -11.81
C ASN A 108 27.90 -1.01 -11.19
N SER A 109 28.33 -1.21 -9.95
CA SER A 109 28.06 -2.45 -9.21
C SER A 109 26.56 -2.62 -8.93
N ASP A 110 26.14 -3.85 -8.59
CA ASP A 110 24.76 -4.14 -8.21
C ASP A 110 24.43 -3.50 -6.85
N PRO A 111 23.53 -2.51 -6.79
CA PRO A 111 23.19 -1.79 -5.55
C PRO A 111 22.52 -2.66 -4.50
N ARG A 112 22.00 -3.85 -4.86
CA ARG A 112 21.37 -4.79 -3.92
C ARG A 112 22.39 -5.57 -3.11
N THR A 113 23.59 -5.75 -3.65
CA THR A 113 24.59 -6.68 -3.10
C THR A 113 25.95 -6.05 -2.84
N ASN A 114 26.19 -4.81 -3.29
CA ASN A 114 27.49 -4.13 -3.11
C ASN A 114 27.76 -3.61 -1.69
N GLY A 115 26.86 -3.86 -0.74
CA GLY A 115 27.01 -3.50 0.67
C GLY A 115 26.93 -1.99 0.96
N ARG A 116 26.47 -1.17 0.01
CA ARG A 116 26.31 0.28 0.20
C ARG A 116 24.91 0.63 0.64
N LYS A 117 24.80 1.72 1.40
CA LYS A 117 23.51 2.26 1.84
C LYS A 117 22.98 3.24 0.78
N TYR A 118 21.81 2.96 0.24
CA TYR A 118 21.11 3.85 -0.68
C TYR A 118 19.99 4.57 0.07
N GLU A 119 19.99 5.90 0.02
CA GLU A 119 19.01 6.73 0.71
C GLU A 119 18.42 7.78 -0.23
N VAL A 120 17.23 8.28 0.07
CA VAL A 120 16.63 9.42 -0.59
C VAL A 120 16.28 10.53 0.40
N VAL A 121 16.39 11.76 -0.08
CA VAL A 121 15.86 12.97 0.57
C VAL A 121 15.07 13.78 -0.45
N SER A 122 14.16 14.63 0.03
CA SER A 122 13.49 15.61 -0.81
C SER A 122 13.91 17.03 -0.44
N VAL A 123 14.25 17.83 -1.45
CA VAL A 123 14.40 19.29 -1.29
C VAL A 123 13.10 20.05 -1.57
N ASN A 124 12.02 19.35 -1.90
CA ASN A 124 10.70 19.93 -2.06
C ASN A 124 10.02 20.02 -0.67
N PRO A 125 9.71 21.23 -0.17
CA PRO A 125 9.11 21.40 1.16
C PRO A 125 7.69 20.81 1.27
N GLU A 126 7.00 20.63 0.14
CA GLU A 126 5.67 20.03 0.06
C GLU A 126 5.72 18.50 -0.15
N SER A 127 6.91 17.89 -0.15
CA SER A 127 7.06 16.46 -0.34
C SER A 127 6.51 15.69 0.86
N ALA A 128 5.69 14.68 0.58
CA ALA A 128 5.25 13.67 1.55
C ALA A 128 6.23 12.48 1.61
N LEU A 129 7.53 12.71 1.34
CA LEU A 129 8.55 11.66 1.35
C LEU A 129 8.69 11.15 2.78
N GLY A 130 8.44 9.86 2.98
CA GLY A 130 8.34 9.26 4.30
C GLY A 130 6.94 9.21 4.91
N GLY A 131 5.92 9.48 4.11
CA GLY A 131 4.52 9.54 4.52
C GLY A 131 3.99 10.97 4.55
N LEU A 132 2.67 11.12 4.70
CA LEU A 132 2.14 12.43 5.10
C LEU A 132 2.91 12.88 6.34
N LYS A 133 3.27 14.17 6.38
CA LYS A 133 3.82 14.81 7.57
C LYS A 133 3.04 14.29 8.77
N GLU A 134 3.68 13.66 9.75
CA GLU A 134 3.00 13.16 10.93
C GLU A 134 2.18 14.32 11.52
N ILE A 135 0.88 14.35 11.23
CA ILE A 135 -0.05 15.31 11.80
C ILE A 135 -0.43 14.71 13.16
N GLY A 136 0.55 14.65 14.04
CA GLY A 136 0.40 14.11 15.39
C GLY A 136 0.78 15.19 16.39
N GLY A 137 -0.14 15.51 17.29
CA GLY A 137 0.26 16.06 18.58
C GLY A 137 0.91 14.97 19.44
N GLU A 138 1.29 15.31 20.67
CA GLU A 138 1.72 14.31 21.64
C GLU A 138 0.66 13.20 21.80
N PRO A 139 1.03 11.91 21.75
CA PRO A 139 0.09 10.82 21.96
C PRO A 139 -0.64 10.95 23.29
N MET A 140 -1.97 10.94 23.24
CA MET A 140 -2.78 10.87 24.46
C MET A 140 -2.80 9.43 24.99
N LYS A 141 -2.76 9.28 26.31
CA LYS A 141 -2.75 7.97 26.97
C LYS A 141 -3.89 7.88 28.00
N HIS A 142 -4.62 6.77 27.97
CA HIS A 142 -5.59 6.39 28.99
C HIS A 142 -5.21 5.01 29.55
N VAL A 143 -5.26 4.85 30.87
CA VAL A 143 -4.98 3.58 31.56
C VAL A 143 -5.97 3.43 32.70
N GLU A 144 -6.60 2.25 32.77
CA GLU A 144 -7.51 1.88 33.85
C GLU A 144 -7.30 0.42 34.25
N VAL A 145 -7.57 0.11 35.52
CA VAL A 145 -7.58 -1.26 36.04
C VAL A 145 -9.02 -1.75 36.05
N VAL A 146 -9.30 -2.79 35.29
CA VAL A 146 -10.63 -3.39 35.18
C VAL A 146 -10.73 -4.61 36.10
N THR A 147 -11.67 -4.59 37.04
CA THR A 147 -11.92 -5.69 37.99
C THR A 147 -13.27 -6.38 37.78
N SER A 148 -14.03 -5.95 36.77
CA SER A 148 -15.32 -6.52 36.37
C SER A 148 -15.19 -7.33 35.07
N SER A 149 -16.14 -8.25 34.83
CA SER A 149 -16.17 -9.03 33.58
C SER A 149 -16.66 -8.25 32.36
N ALA A 150 -17.33 -7.12 32.58
CA ALA A 150 -17.77 -6.19 31.56
C ALA A 150 -17.38 -4.77 32.00
N HIS A 151 -16.84 -4.00 31.07
CA HIS A 151 -16.39 -2.63 31.31
C HIS A 151 -16.48 -1.85 30.01
N GLU A 152 -16.91 -0.60 30.11
CA GLU A 152 -17.05 0.31 28.97
C GLU A 152 -16.32 1.61 29.29
N TYR A 153 -15.57 2.10 28.30
CA TYR A 153 -14.96 3.42 28.33
C TYR A 153 -15.18 4.10 26.98
N ALA A 154 -15.18 5.43 26.99
CA ALA A 154 -15.37 6.23 25.79
C ALA A 154 -14.05 6.87 25.36
N VAL A 155 -13.73 6.77 24.08
CA VAL A 155 -12.64 7.55 23.46
C VAL A 155 -13.27 8.68 22.66
N THR A 156 -13.04 9.92 23.09
CA THR A 156 -13.47 11.10 22.33
C THR A 156 -12.43 11.42 21.26
N LEU A 157 -12.74 11.10 20.02
CA LEU A 157 -11.97 11.51 18.84
C LEU A 157 -12.53 12.84 18.32
N GLY A 158 -11.70 13.89 18.38
CA GLY A 158 -12.00 15.18 17.76
C GLY A 158 -11.30 15.35 16.41
N GLY A 159 -11.66 16.40 15.68
CA GLY A 159 -11.00 16.77 14.42
C GLY A 159 -11.80 16.40 13.17
N ALA A 160 -11.25 16.73 12.01
CA ALA A 160 -11.84 16.46 10.69
C ALA A 160 -11.15 15.29 9.97
N LEU A 161 -10.17 14.64 10.61
CA LEU A 161 -9.39 13.54 10.04
C LEU A 161 -9.67 12.24 10.77
N ASP A 162 -9.89 11.16 10.02
CA ASP A 162 -10.08 9.79 10.51
C ASP A 162 -9.49 8.80 9.49
N MET A 163 -9.50 7.51 9.83
CA MET A 163 -9.00 6.48 8.90
C MET A 163 -9.74 6.52 7.55
N ASP A 164 -11.05 6.75 7.56
CA ASP A 164 -11.89 6.69 6.36
C ASP A 164 -11.58 7.84 5.38
N ASN A 165 -11.19 9.01 5.90
CA ASN A 165 -10.89 10.20 5.10
C ASN A 165 -9.39 10.50 4.91
N THR A 166 -8.51 9.74 5.58
CA THR A 166 -7.04 9.83 5.42
C THR A 166 -6.42 8.59 4.79
N MET A 167 -7.18 7.54 4.51
CA MET A 167 -6.68 6.39 3.76
C MET A 167 -6.39 6.80 2.30
N THR A 168 -5.12 6.77 1.91
CA THR A 168 -4.72 7.00 0.52
C THR A 168 -4.46 5.65 -0.14
N ARG A 169 -5.28 5.31 -1.14
CA ARG A 169 -5.16 4.09 -1.94
C ARG A 169 -4.36 4.40 -3.20
N SER A 170 -3.19 3.78 -3.37
CA SER A 170 -2.39 3.87 -4.59
C SER A 170 -2.28 2.50 -5.26
N HIS A 171 -2.06 2.47 -6.58
CA HIS A 171 -2.24 1.30 -7.45
C HIS A 171 -1.44 0.03 -7.10
N GLY A 172 -0.47 0.14 -6.18
CA GLY A 172 0.28 -1.01 -5.66
C GLY A 172 0.61 -0.92 -4.18
N ASN A 173 0.03 0.05 -3.43
CA ASN A 173 0.24 0.20 -1.99
C ASN A 173 -0.94 0.95 -1.36
N ILE A 174 -1.44 0.44 -0.23
CA ILE A 174 -2.41 1.15 0.61
C ILE A 174 -1.63 1.83 1.73
N THR A 175 -1.69 3.16 1.78
CA THR A 175 -1.05 3.94 2.85
C THR A 175 -2.13 4.49 3.77
N VAL A 176 -2.09 4.07 5.04
CA VAL A 176 -2.88 4.70 6.10
C VAL A 176 -2.16 5.97 6.50
N ALA A 177 -2.67 7.11 6.07
CA ALA A 177 -1.97 8.37 6.20
C ALA A 177 -2.17 9.05 7.57
N PHE A 178 -3.19 8.61 8.31
CA PHE A 178 -3.39 8.92 9.72
C PHE A 178 -4.06 7.74 10.45
N GLN A 179 -3.54 7.37 11.62
CA GLN A 179 -4.10 6.33 12.47
C GLN A 179 -4.42 6.93 13.85
N PRO A 180 -5.71 7.18 14.17
CA PRO A 180 -6.09 7.79 15.44
C PRO A 180 -5.83 6.89 16.66
N ASN A 181 -5.78 5.57 16.48
CA ASN A 181 -5.47 4.62 17.55
C ASN A 181 -4.08 4.01 17.37
N LEU A 182 -3.09 4.55 18.09
CA LEU A 182 -1.69 4.10 17.96
C LEU A 182 -1.43 2.76 18.66
N GLN A 183 -2.07 2.52 19.80
CA GLN A 183 -1.84 1.33 20.61
C GLN A 183 -3.02 1.05 21.54
N LEU A 184 -3.41 -0.22 21.61
CA LEU A 184 -4.24 -0.77 22.68
C LEU A 184 -3.49 -1.92 23.35
N THR A 185 -3.55 -2.01 24.67
CA THR A 185 -2.95 -3.12 25.41
C THR A 185 -3.93 -3.61 26.46
N ILE A 186 -4.23 -4.91 26.43
CA ILE A 186 -4.98 -5.61 27.47
C ILE A 186 -3.98 -6.55 28.14
N ALA A 187 -3.76 -6.37 29.44
CA ALA A 187 -2.83 -7.18 30.22
C ALA A 187 -3.54 -7.74 31.46
N ASN A 188 -3.42 -9.05 31.67
CA ASN A 188 -3.84 -9.64 32.94
C ASN A 188 -2.77 -9.34 34.00
N THR A 189 -3.08 -8.43 34.93
CA THR A 189 -2.17 -8.01 36.02
C THR A 189 -2.51 -8.65 37.37
N GLY A 190 -3.57 -9.46 37.42
CA GLY A 190 -3.99 -10.18 38.63
C GLY A 190 -3.42 -11.60 38.71
N ASP A 191 -3.80 -12.30 39.78
CA ASP A 191 -3.47 -13.71 40.03
C ASP A 191 -4.49 -14.70 39.43
N SER A 192 -5.63 -14.18 38.99
CA SER A 192 -6.73 -14.96 38.44
C SER A 192 -6.66 -15.02 36.91
N PRO A 193 -6.72 -16.21 36.28
CA PRO A 193 -6.71 -16.30 34.82
C PRO A 193 -7.93 -15.62 34.19
N VAL A 194 -7.70 -14.58 33.40
CA VAL A 194 -8.73 -14.00 32.52
C VAL A 194 -8.91 -14.89 31.31
N ARG A 195 -10.14 -15.37 31.07
CA ARG A 195 -10.47 -16.21 29.92
C ARG A 195 -11.21 -15.38 28.88
N TRP A 196 -10.76 -15.48 27.63
CA TRP A 196 -11.43 -14.90 26.47
C TRP A 196 -11.69 -13.37 26.57
N PRO A 197 -10.64 -12.55 26.82
CA PRO A 197 -10.80 -11.11 26.80
C PRO A 197 -11.24 -10.64 25.40
N LYS A 198 -12.25 -9.78 25.35
CA LYS A 198 -12.79 -9.22 24.11
C LYS A 198 -12.74 -7.71 24.13
N LEU A 199 -12.49 -7.13 22.96
CA LEU A 199 -12.75 -5.73 22.68
C LEU A 199 -13.90 -5.64 21.67
N VAL A 200 -14.91 -4.84 21.99
CA VAL A 200 -16.02 -4.55 21.08
C VAL A 200 -16.13 -3.04 20.95
N ALA A 201 -16.02 -2.52 19.73
CA ALA A 201 -16.06 -1.09 19.48
C ALA A 201 -17.47 -0.67 19.02
N ASN A 202 -18.08 0.29 19.72
CA ASN A 202 -19.40 0.84 19.38
C ASN A 202 -20.49 -0.23 19.22
N GLY A 203 -20.46 -1.27 20.04
CA GLY A 203 -21.41 -2.41 19.96
C GLY A 203 -21.34 -3.21 18.65
N ARG A 204 -20.26 -3.05 17.86
CA ARG A 204 -20.05 -3.70 16.56
C ARG A 204 -18.70 -4.41 16.54
N ARG A 205 -18.50 -5.23 15.51
CA ARG A 205 -17.22 -5.90 15.22
C ARG A 205 -16.75 -6.87 16.30
N ASP A 206 -17.68 -7.62 16.92
CA ASP A 206 -17.27 -8.85 17.63
C ASP A 206 -16.90 -9.91 16.59
N TRP A 207 -15.61 -9.97 16.26
CA TRP A 207 -15.06 -10.92 15.30
C TRP A 207 -14.34 -12.08 15.99
N SER A 208 -14.59 -12.29 17.28
CA SER A 208 -13.91 -13.31 18.09
C SER A 208 -14.29 -14.75 17.69
N THR A 209 -15.37 -14.92 16.92
CA THR A 209 -15.76 -16.22 16.37
C THR A 209 -16.14 -16.08 14.91
N TYR A 210 -16.05 -17.19 14.18
CA TYR A 210 -16.39 -17.23 12.76
C TYR A 210 -17.85 -16.81 12.54
N ASP A 211 -18.78 -17.33 13.36
CA ASP A 211 -20.20 -17.04 13.22
C ASP A 211 -20.53 -15.57 13.53
N ALA A 212 -19.90 -14.98 14.55
CA ALA A 212 -20.09 -13.56 14.88
C ALA A 212 -19.49 -12.63 13.81
N LEU A 213 -18.30 -12.97 13.29
CA LEU A 213 -17.67 -12.29 12.16
C LEU A 213 -18.58 -12.31 10.93
N LEU A 214 -19.05 -13.50 10.53
CA LEU A 214 -19.94 -13.63 9.38
C LEU A 214 -21.27 -12.87 9.57
N ALA A 215 -21.84 -12.92 10.78
CA ALA A 215 -23.07 -12.18 11.09
C ALA A 215 -22.86 -10.67 10.93
N ASP A 216 -21.72 -10.13 11.35
CA ASP A 216 -21.38 -8.72 11.16
C ASP A 216 -21.15 -8.38 9.67
N PHE A 217 -20.43 -9.23 8.94
CA PHE A 217 -20.07 -9.03 7.53
C PHE A 217 -21.26 -9.13 6.58
N THR A 218 -22.32 -9.83 6.99
CA THR A 218 -23.55 -10.01 6.20
C THR A 218 -24.75 -9.26 6.78
N ARG A 219 -24.55 -8.46 7.83
CA ARG A 219 -25.64 -7.74 8.50
C ARG A 219 -26.39 -6.85 7.51
N GLY A 220 -27.71 -7.04 7.45
CA GLY A 220 -28.62 -6.27 6.60
C GLY A 220 -28.75 -6.78 5.16
N ALA A 221 -27.97 -7.79 4.76
CA ALA A 221 -28.09 -8.39 3.43
C ALA A 221 -29.42 -9.14 3.28
N LYS A 222 -30.16 -8.82 2.22
CA LYS A 222 -31.49 -9.34 1.91
C LYS A 222 -31.46 -10.52 0.94
N ASN A 223 -30.36 -10.66 0.19
CA ASN A 223 -30.17 -11.70 -0.80
C ASN A 223 -28.69 -12.11 -0.91
N ASP A 224 -28.41 -13.14 -1.70
CA ASP A 224 -27.05 -13.70 -1.85
C ASP A 224 -26.08 -12.73 -2.53
N GLN A 225 -26.56 -11.89 -3.46
CA GLN A 225 -25.75 -10.87 -4.10
C GLN A 225 -25.30 -9.81 -3.09
N GLU A 226 -26.21 -9.34 -2.24
CA GLU A 226 -25.89 -8.41 -1.15
C GLU A 226 -24.94 -9.04 -0.14
N LYS A 227 -25.11 -10.33 0.21
CA LYS A 227 -24.15 -11.03 1.08
C LYS A 227 -22.75 -11.03 0.48
N ALA A 228 -22.61 -11.39 -0.80
CA ALA A 228 -21.33 -11.42 -1.48
C ALA A 228 -20.66 -10.03 -1.48
N LEU A 229 -21.42 -8.98 -1.83
CA LEU A 229 -20.91 -7.61 -1.87
C LEU A 229 -20.62 -7.05 -0.47
N PHE A 230 -21.41 -7.40 0.55
CA PHE A 230 -21.18 -6.92 1.92
C PHE A 230 -19.95 -7.59 2.55
N ILE A 231 -19.72 -8.87 2.28
CA ILE A 231 -18.49 -9.57 2.66
C ILE A 231 -17.29 -8.90 1.96
N TRP A 232 -17.34 -8.77 0.63
CA TRP A 232 -16.27 -8.13 -0.15
C TRP A 232 -15.95 -6.73 0.39
N GLU A 233 -16.96 -5.90 0.61
CA GLU A 233 -16.79 -4.54 1.11
C GLU A 233 -16.25 -4.51 2.54
N THR A 234 -16.79 -5.33 3.44
CA THR A 234 -16.40 -5.29 4.85
C THR A 234 -14.96 -5.76 5.01
N MET A 235 -14.57 -6.84 4.34
CA MET A 235 -13.18 -7.32 4.33
C MET A 235 -12.25 -6.25 3.76
N ARG A 236 -12.56 -5.69 2.59
CA ARG A 236 -11.79 -4.63 1.91
C ARG A 236 -11.58 -3.37 2.75
N GLN A 237 -12.55 -3.03 3.61
CA GLN A 237 -12.48 -1.84 4.46
C GLN A 237 -11.75 -2.08 5.79
N ASN A 238 -11.57 -3.33 6.18
CA ASN A 238 -10.94 -3.70 7.45
C ASN A 238 -9.67 -4.52 7.22
N ARG A 239 -9.05 -4.37 6.05
CA ARG A 239 -7.76 -4.96 5.70
C ARG A 239 -6.61 -4.00 6.02
N TYR A 240 -5.46 -4.56 6.35
CA TYR A 240 -4.17 -3.92 6.46
C TYR A 240 -3.15 -4.71 5.64
N HIS A 241 -2.98 -4.30 4.38
CA HIS A 241 -2.17 -5.01 3.39
C HIS A 241 -0.67 -4.93 3.74
N CYS A 242 -0.15 -5.98 4.37
CA CYS A 242 1.20 -6.06 4.92
C CYS A 242 1.66 -7.51 4.96
N LEU A 243 2.98 -7.75 4.94
CA LEU A 243 3.51 -9.10 5.05
C LEU A 243 3.00 -9.79 6.33
N PRO A 244 2.47 -11.03 6.23
CA PRO A 244 2.03 -11.79 7.41
C PRO A 244 3.22 -12.10 8.32
N LEU A 245 2.93 -12.35 9.61
CA LEU A 245 3.96 -12.67 10.61
C LEU A 245 4.67 -14.00 10.33
N TYR A 246 3.95 -14.93 9.71
CA TYR A 246 4.40 -16.28 9.43
C TYR A 246 4.14 -16.60 7.94
N PRO A 247 5.01 -17.40 7.30
CA PRO A 247 4.92 -17.71 5.88
C PRO A 247 3.98 -18.88 5.55
N ASP A 248 3.22 -19.39 6.51
CA ASP A 248 2.33 -20.55 6.36
C ASP A 248 0.84 -20.17 6.32
N ASP A 249 -0.03 -21.16 6.17
CA ASP A 249 -1.49 -20.97 6.02
C ASP A 249 -2.20 -20.50 7.30
N GLU A 250 -1.47 -20.07 8.34
CA GLU A 250 -2.06 -19.56 9.58
C GLU A 250 -3.00 -18.36 9.33
N PHE A 251 -2.71 -17.57 8.30
CA PHE A 251 -3.48 -16.39 7.91
C PHE A 251 -4.69 -16.71 7.01
N HIS A 252 -4.89 -17.97 6.62
CA HIS A 252 -6.09 -18.43 5.90
C HIS A 252 -7.28 -18.75 6.84
N ASP A 253 -7.14 -18.45 8.14
CA ASP A 253 -8.22 -18.44 9.12
C ASP A 253 -8.80 -17.03 9.27
N PRO A 254 -10.06 -16.78 8.85
CA PRO A 254 -10.66 -15.44 8.93
C PRO A 254 -10.71 -14.83 10.32
N VAL A 255 -10.85 -15.65 11.37
CA VAL A 255 -10.88 -15.15 12.74
C VAL A 255 -9.48 -14.73 13.16
N ARG A 256 -8.44 -15.50 12.83
CA ARG A 256 -7.05 -15.11 13.14
C ARG A 256 -6.67 -13.84 12.40
N MET A 257 -7.02 -13.75 11.11
CA MET A 257 -6.73 -12.61 10.27
C MET A 257 -7.40 -11.33 10.80
N PHE A 258 -8.74 -11.31 10.92
CA PHE A 258 -9.46 -10.08 11.28
C PHE A 258 -9.50 -9.75 12.78
N ASN A 259 -9.41 -10.73 13.67
CA ASN A 259 -9.53 -10.50 15.12
C ASN A 259 -8.17 -10.48 15.85
N SER A 260 -7.10 -11.05 15.29
CA SER A 260 -5.85 -11.26 16.02
C SER A 260 -4.64 -10.57 15.38
N TYR A 261 -4.28 -10.94 14.16
CA TYR A 261 -3.00 -10.51 13.56
C TYR A 261 -3.13 -9.26 12.69
N GLY A 262 -4.16 -9.19 11.84
CA GLY A 262 -4.42 -8.05 10.96
C GLY A 262 -3.26 -7.66 10.05
N LEU A 263 -2.41 -8.61 9.64
CA LEU A 263 -1.40 -8.41 8.61
C LEU A 263 -1.67 -9.44 7.52
N GLU A 264 -1.88 -9.00 6.28
CA GLU A 264 -2.24 -9.91 5.20
C GLU A 264 -1.84 -9.43 3.81
N LEU A 265 -1.72 -10.38 2.88
CA LEU A 265 -1.58 -10.13 1.44
C LEU A 265 -2.78 -10.67 0.66
N CYS A 266 -2.71 -10.52 -0.67
CA CYS A 266 -3.73 -10.97 -1.60
C CYS A 266 -4.10 -12.45 -1.48
N ASP A 267 -3.14 -13.32 -1.14
CA ASP A 267 -3.37 -14.75 -0.94
C ASP A 267 -4.27 -15.02 0.28
N ASP A 268 -3.92 -14.43 1.43
CA ASP A 268 -4.69 -14.56 2.68
C ASP A 268 -6.12 -14.03 2.51
N MET A 269 -6.24 -12.86 1.89
CA MET A 269 -7.52 -12.21 1.59
C MET A 269 -8.40 -13.07 0.67
N GLY A 270 -7.80 -13.66 -0.38
CA GLY A 270 -8.48 -14.56 -1.30
C GLY A 270 -9.00 -15.82 -0.60
N ASN A 271 -8.14 -16.50 0.16
CA ASN A 271 -8.49 -17.74 0.86
C ASN A 271 -9.53 -17.50 1.97
N CYS A 272 -9.34 -16.46 2.79
CA CYS A 272 -10.32 -16.04 3.78
C CYS A 272 -11.66 -15.65 3.13
N GLY A 273 -11.62 -14.96 1.99
CA GLY A 273 -12.80 -14.60 1.21
C GLY A 273 -13.62 -15.82 0.80
N CYS A 274 -12.97 -16.79 0.16
CA CYS A 274 -13.62 -18.04 -0.22
C CYS A 274 -14.19 -18.81 0.97
N SER A 275 -13.46 -18.85 2.09
CA SER A 275 -13.90 -19.46 3.33
C SER A 275 -15.20 -18.81 3.84
N ILE A 276 -15.23 -17.47 3.93
CA ILE A 276 -16.39 -16.73 4.43
C ILE A 276 -17.57 -16.86 3.47
N PHE A 277 -17.36 -16.74 2.15
CA PHE A 277 -18.41 -16.95 1.15
C PHE A 277 -19.04 -18.34 1.30
N LYS A 278 -18.20 -19.37 1.45
CA LYS A 278 -18.67 -20.76 1.63
C LYS A 278 -19.52 -20.89 2.89
N LYS A 279 -19.06 -20.35 4.03
CA LYS A 279 -19.80 -20.36 5.29
C LYS A 279 -21.10 -19.53 5.20
N ALA A 280 -21.12 -18.45 4.42
CA ALA A 280 -22.32 -17.64 4.13
C ALA A 280 -23.39 -18.38 3.30
N GLY A 281 -23.08 -19.60 2.84
CA GLY A 281 -23.93 -20.43 2.00
C GLY A 281 -23.75 -20.15 0.50
N LEU A 282 -22.76 -19.36 0.10
CA LEU A 282 -22.46 -19.02 -1.30
C LEU A 282 -21.60 -20.11 -1.95
N GLY A 283 -22.05 -21.36 -1.85
CA GLY A 283 -21.35 -22.53 -2.40
C GLY A 283 -22.17 -23.82 -2.22
N LYS A 284 -21.54 -24.98 -2.34
CA LYS A 284 -22.23 -26.26 -2.09
C LYS A 284 -22.72 -26.38 -0.64
N PRO A 285 -23.85 -27.06 -0.36
CA PRO A 285 -24.73 -27.72 -1.34
C PRO A 285 -25.78 -26.78 -1.96
N LYS A 286 -25.87 -25.51 -1.53
CA LYS A 286 -26.87 -24.56 -2.05
C LYS A 286 -26.72 -24.34 -3.55
N TYR A 287 -25.48 -24.19 -4.01
CA TYR A 287 -25.12 -24.12 -5.42
C TYR A 287 -24.32 -25.37 -5.83
N LYS A 288 -24.12 -25.55 -7.14
CA LYS A 288 -23.31 -26.64 -7.71
C LYS A 288 -21.81 -26.33 -7.68
N LEU A 289 -21.45 -25.07 -7.47
CA LEU A 289 -20.08 -24.57 -7.42
C LEU A 289 -19.68 -24.20 -5.99
N ASP A 290 -18.39 -24.08 -5.75
CA ASP A 290 -17.82 -23.53 -4.53
C ASP A 290 -17.05 -22.24 -4.86
N PRO A 291 -16.95 -21.29 -3.91
CA PRO A 291 -16.04 -20.15 -4.04
C PRO A 291 -14.64 -20.64 -4.37
N THR A 292 -13.95 -19.92 -5.25
CA THR A 292 -12.67 -20.37 -5.79
C THR A 292 -11.66 -19.23 -5.77
N VAL A 293 -10.44 -19.55 -5.32
CA VAL A 293 -9.28 -18.65 -5.41
C VAL A 293 -8.61 -18.83 -6.77
N TYR A 294 -8.19 -17.73 -7.38
CA TYR A 294 -7.41 -17.70 -8.62
C TYR A 294 -6.08 -17.00 -8.39
N ALA A 295 -5.00 -17.72 -8.67
CA ALA A 295 -3.68 -17.12 -8.79
C ALA A 295 -3.50 -16.50 -10.18
N LEU A 296 -3.31 -15.19 -10.21
CA LEU A 296 -2.89 -14.39 -11.36
C LEU A 296 -1.36 -14.21 -11.30
N TYR A 297 -0.78 -13.56 -12.32
CA TYR A 297 0.67 -13.32 -12.36
C TYR A 297 1.09 -12.30 -11.28
N GLY A 298 1.44 -12.79 -10.09
CA GLY A 298 1.86 -11.99 -8.94
C GLY A 298 0.71 -11.43 -8.08
N HIS A 299 -0.52 -11.93 -8.25
CA HIS A 299 -1.69 -11.51 -7.47
C HIS A 299 -2.62 -12.69 -7.24
N VAL A 300 -3.39 -12.68 -6.14
CA VAL A 300 -4.38 -13.70 -5.82
C VAL A 300 -5.73 -13.02 -5.57
N GLN A 301 -6.80 -13.57 -6.13
CA GLN A 301 -8.16 -13.05 -5.95
C GLN A 301 -9.15 -14.19 -5.75
N CYS A 302 -10.34 -13.90 -5.22
CA CYS A 302 -11.38 -14.89 -4.99
C CYS A 302 -12.67 -14.61 -5.78
N GLU A 303 -13.35 -15.68 -6.15
CA GLU A 303 -14.67 -15.60 -6.78
C GLU A 303 -15.76 -16.15 -5.86
N ALA A 304 -16.81 -15.34 -5.64
CA ALA A 304 -18.01 -15.77 -4.92
C ALA A 304 -18.95 -16.53 -5.86
N VAL A 305 -19.80 -17.40 -5.31
CA VAL A 305 -20.87 -18.05 -6.08
C VAL A 305 -22.21 -17.41 -5.76
N VAL A 306 -22.85 -16.83 -6.76
CA VAL A 306 -24.23 -16.32 -6.66
C VAL A 306 -24.99 -16.84 -7.87
N ASN A 307 -26.21 -17.34 -7.66
CA ASN A 307 -27.06 -17.90 -8.73
C ASN A 307 -26.35 -18.97 -9.59
N ASN A 308 -25.52 -19.80 -8.95
CA ASN A 308 -24.73 -20.85 -9.61
C ASN A 308 -23.73 -20.32 -10.66
N GLN A 309 -23.30 -19.07 -10.52
CA GLN A 309 -22.28 -18.43 -11.34
C GLN A 309 -21.16 -17.91 -10.44
N LEU A 310 -19.92 -17.99 -10.91
CA LEU A 310 -18.79 -17.37 -10.26
C LEU A 310 -18.74 -15.87 -10.58
N GLN A 311 -18.36 -15.07 -9.59
CA GLN A 311 -18.29 -13.63 -9.66
C GLN A 311 -16.92 -13.15 -9.20
N PHE A 312 -16.19 -12.45 -10.07
CA PHE A 312 -14.89 -11.87 -9.77
C PHE A 312 -15.06 -10.75 -8.74
N LEU A 313 -14.57 -10.99 -7.53
CA LEU A 313 -14.64 -10.06 -6.41
C LEU A 313 -13.26 -9.99 -5.76
N ASP A 314 -12.41 -9.10 -6.27
CA ASP A 314 -11.07 -8.91 -5.72
C ASP A 314 -11.16 -8.19 -4.38
N ILE A 315 -11.16 -8.95 -3.28
CA ILE A 315 -11.26 -8.43 -1.91
C ILE A 315 -9.96 -7.75 -1.46
N ASP A 316 -8.83 -8.07 -2.08
CA ASP A 316 -7.55 -7.41 -1.79
C ASP A 316 -7.42 -6.06 -2.50
N GLN A 317 -8.13 -5.87 -3.61
CA GLN A 317 -8.17 -4.62 -4.38
C GLN A 317 -9.56 -3.97 -4.34
N ASP A 318 -9.90 -3.17 -5.36
CA ASP A 318 -11.11 -2.32 -5.40
C ASP A 318 -12.03 -2.62 -6.59
N VAL A 319 -11.87 -3.76 -7.29
CA VAL A 319 -12.53 -4.00 -8.57
C VAL A 319 -13.39 -5.26 -8.62
N PHE A 320 -14.56 -5.10 -9.23
CA PHE A 320 -15.33 -6.17 -9.84
C PHE A 320 -15.79 -5.71 -11.23
N TYR A 321 -16.25 -6.64 -12.05
CA TYR A 321 -16.60 -6.38 -13.45
C TYR A 321 -18.02 -6.77 -13.70
N LEU A 322 -18.77 -5.92 -14.40
CA LEU A 322 -20.18 -6.14 -14.68
C LEU A 322 -20.40 -6.74 -16.07
N ASP A 323 -21.39 -7.61 -16.15
CA ASP A 323 -22.03 -7.98 -17.40
C ASP A 323 -22.75 -6.76 -18.00
N ARG A 324 -22.75 -6.65 -19.33
CA ARG A 324 -23.27 -5.46 -20.04
C ARG A 324 -24.78 -5.32 -19.98
N GLU A 325 -25.49 -6.43 -19.84
CA GLU A 325 -26.96 -6.47 -19.96
C GLU A 325 -27.64 -6.61 -18.60
N SER A 326 -27.04 -7.40 -17.70
CA SER A 326 -27.62 -7.72 -16.40
C SER A 326 -27.10 -6.84 -15.25
N ASP A 327 -26.03 -6.07 -15.47
CA ASP A 327 -25.32 -5.33 -14.40
C ASP A 327 -24.91 -6.22 -13.22
N HIS A 328 -24.78 -7.53 -13.45
CA HIS A 328 -24.31 -8.49 -12.45
C HIS A 328 -22.80 -8.73 -12.56
N PRO A 329 -22.09 -8.95 -11.44
CA PRO A 329 -20.68 -9.29 -11.49
C PRO A 329 -20.42 -10.56 -12.31
N VAL A 330 -19.37 -10.55 -13.14
CA VAL A 330 -18.95 -11.68 -13.98
C VAL A 330 -17.71 -12.38 -13.42
N SER A 331 -17.53 -13.66 -13.75
CA SER A 331 -16.30 -14.41 -13.43
C SER A 331 -15.07 -13.90 -14.18
N GLY A 332 -13.88 -14.14 -13.63
CA GLY A 332 -12.59 -13.95 -14.31
C GLY A 332 -12.48 -14.76 -15.59
N SER A 333 -13.08 -15.97 -15.61
CA SER A 333 -13.16 -16.78 -16.83
C SER A 333 -13.98 -16.14 -17.95
N ALA A 334 -15.04 -15.39 -17.61
CA ALA A 334 -15.81 -14.64 -18.60
C ALA A 334 -15.00 -13.47 -19.13
N ILE A 335 -14.30 -12.74 -18.25
CA ILE A 335 -13.41 -11.64 -18.63
C ILE A 335 -12.27 -12.14 -19.52
N ALA A 336 -11.67 -13.30 -19.23
CA ALA A 336 -10.62 -13.89 -20.05
C ALA A 336 -11.10 -14.32 -21.46
N ARG A 337 -12.40 -14.60 -21.63
CA ARG A 337 -12.98 -14.93 -22.95
C ARG A 337 -13.41 -13.68 -23.71
N ASP A 338 -13.96 -12.69 -23.02
CA ASP A 338 -14.32 -11.38 -23.56
C ASP A 338 -13.63 -10.28 -22.74
N HIS A 339 -12.41 -9.94 -23.14
CA HIS A 339 -11.58 -8.92 -22.47
C HIS A 339 -12.28 -7.55 -22.41
N ASP A 340 -13.27 -7.34 -23.27
CA ASP A 340 -13.98 -6.10 -23.43
C ASP A 340 -14.95 -5.85 -22.25
N LEU A 341 -15.29 -6.91 -21.48
CA LEU A 341 -15.96 -6.83 -20.16
C LEU A 341 -15.11 -6.11 -19.11
N ALA A 342 -13.78 -6.09 -19.25
CA ALA A 342 -12.91 -5.37 -18.30
C ALA A 342 -13.17 -3.86 -18.31
N ARG A 343 -13.76 -3.31 -19.38
CA ARG A 343 -14.20 -1.90 -19.45
C ARG A 343 -15.41 -1.61 -18.56
N GLY A 344 -16.16 -2.64 -18.18
CA GLY A 344 -17.24 -2.58 -17.20
C GLY A 344 -16.75 -2.64 -15.75
N ALA A 345 -15.46 -2.38 -15.50
CA ALA A 345 -14.91 -2.29 -14.16
C ALA A 345 -15.71 -1.28 -13.31
N ARG A 346 -16.03 -1.69 -12.09
CA ARG A 346 -16.70 -0.85 -11.10
C ARG A 346 -15.95 -0.90 -9.79
N ARG A 347 -16.03 0.23 -9.09
CA ARG A 347 -15.76 0.36 -7.67
C ARG A 347 -17.10 0.62 -6.97
N LEU A 348 -17.23 0.21 -5.71
CA LEU A 348 -18.52 0.24 -5.01
C LEU A 348 -19.06 1.67 -4.77
N ASP A 349 -18.17 2.66 -4.72
CA ASP A 349 -18.51 4.08 -4.58
C ASP A 349 -19.39 4.59 -5.73
N GLU A 350 -19.32 3.99 -6.92
CA GLU A 350 -20.19 4.32 -8.06
C GLU A 350 -21.54 3.57 -8.05
N VAL A 351 -21.62 2.38 -7.46
CA VAL A 351 -22.79 1.49 -7.60
C VAL A 351 -23.71 1.48 -6.37
N LEU A 352 -23.20 1.76 -5.16
CA LEU A 352 -23.94 1.45 -3.92
C LEU A 352 -23.89 2.53 -2.82
N ARG A 353 -23.74 3.81 -3.17
CA ARG A 353 -23.99 4.91 -2.21
C ARG A 353 -25.41 4.93 -1.62
N ARG A 354 -26.40 4.27 -2.25
CA ARG A 354 -27.78 4.22 -1.74
C ARG A 354 -28.09 3.05 -0.80
N ALA A 355 -27.60 1.83 -1.03
CA ALA A 355 -28.03 0.68 -0.20
C ALA A 355 -27.11 0.39 1.00
N VAL A 356 -25.83 0.77 0.94
CA VAL A 356 -24.87 0.52 2.04
C VAL A 356 -24.86 1.65 3.08
N VAL A 357 -25.13 2.90 2.66
CA VAL A 357 -25.15 4.07 3.57
C VAL A 357 -26.41 4.08 4.44
N GLU A 358 -27.57 3.69 3.91
CA GLU A 358 -28.85 3.68 4.66
C GLU A 358 -28.97 2.55 5.70
N HIS A 359 -28.10 1.53 5.65
CA HIS A 359 -28.06 0.44 6.64
C HIS A 359 -26.88 0.55 7.62
N ARG A 360 -26.12 1.65 7.58
CA ARG A 360 -24.95 1.87 8.44
C ARG A 360 -25.07 3.01 9.46
N GLN A 361 -26.19 3.75 9.49
CA GLN A 361 -26.55 4.63 10.61
C GLN A 361 -27.19 3.85 11.75
#